data_AF-A0A497EXN1-F1
#
_entry.id   AF-A0A497EXN1-F1
#
_cell.length_a   1.000
_cell.length_b   1.000
_cell.length_c   1.000
_cell.angle_alpha   90.00
_cell.angle_beta   90.00
_cell.angle_gamma   90.00
#
_symmetry.space_group_name_H-M   'P 1'
#
loop_
_entity.id
_entity.type
_entity.pdbx_description
1 polymer ?
#
loop_
_entity_poly.entity_id
_entity_poly.type
_entity_poly.pdbx_seq_one_letter_code
_entity_poly.pdbx_strand_id
1 'polypeptide(L)'
;KPVEKMKKEELKALNALKFLADIIVFIVDVAESCGFTIEQQYSLFKSLAKYIERGDKIIVLNKIDLAKEDQIMKAKEIFGEDVLQTSLLKKVGVKEVVDRLLSLSKTYTIN
;
A
#
# COMPACT_ATOMS: atom_id res chain seq x y z
N LYS A 1 -11.40 1.92 11.81
CA LYS A 1 -12.70 2.44 12.32
C LYS A 1 -13.78 2.05 11.31
N PRO A 2 -15.01 1.73 11.73
CA PRO A 2 -16.15 1.62 10.81
C PRO A 2 -16.33 2.91 10.01
N VAL A 3 -16.82 2.84 8.77
CA VAL A 3 -16.97 4.00 7.87
C VAL A 3 -17.87 5.06 8.49
N GLU A 4 -18.88 4.66 9.25
CA GLU A 4 -19.83 5.53 9.95
C GLU A 4 -19.16 6.39 11.04
N LYS A 5 -17.96 5.99 11.49
CA LYS A 5 -17.16 6.68 12.51
C LYS A 5 -15.97 7.43 11.92
N MET A 6 -15.85 7.49 10.59
CA MET A 6 -14.78 8.22 9.92
C MET A 6 -15.04 9.73 9.94
N LYS A 7 -13.97 10.51 10.09
CA LYS A 7 -14.02 11.96 9.95
C LYS A 7 -14.27 12.36 8.49
N LYS A 8 -14.65 13.62 8.27
CA LYS A 8 -14.94 14.15 6.92
C LYS A 8 -13.74 14.01 5.97
N GLU A 9 -12.52 14.17 6.47
CA GLU A 9 -11.28 14.04 5.71
C GLU A 9 -11.02 12.57 5.32
N GLU A 10 -11.25 11.64 6.25
CA GLU A 10 -11.10 10.20 6.03
C GLU A 10 -12.13 9.70 5.00
N LEU A 11 -13.38 10.17 5.07
CA LEU A 11 -14.42 9.85 4.09
C LEU A 11 -14.11 10.39 2.69
N LYS A 12 -13.56 11.60 2.59
CA LYS A 12 -13.11 12.15 1.31
C LYS A 12 -12.01 11.29 0.68
N ALA A 13 -11.03 10.87 1.46
CA ALA A 13 -9.98 9.98 0.99
C ALA A 13 -10.56 8.64 0.51
N LEU A 14 -11.47 8.03 1.29
CA LEU A 14 -12.13 6.78 0.90
C LEU A 14 -12.92 6.92 -0.42
N ASN A 15 -13.68 8.02 -0.59
CA ASN A 15 -14.41 8.26 -1.83
C ASN A 15 -13.48 8.48 -3.03
N ALA A 16 -12.36 9.17 -2.85
CA ALA A 16 -11.36 9.30 -3.91
C ALA A 16 -10.81 7.93 -4.33
N LEU A 17 -10.47 7.06 -3.36
CA LEU A 17 -10.02 5.69 -3.63
C LEU A 17 -11.11 4.85 -4.32
N LYS A 18 -12.38 5.04 -3.96
CA LYS A 18 -13.50 4.26 -4.50
C LYS A 18 -13.83 4.62 -5.95
N PHE A 19 -13.78 5.91 -6.31
CA PHE A 19 -14.34 6.40 -7.57
C PHE A 19 -13.32 6.96 -8.56
N LEU A 20 -12.11 7.33 -8.11
CA LEU A 20 -11.14 8.04 -8.96
C LEU A 20 -9.86 7.23 -9.23
N ALA A 21 -9.62 6.15 -8.47
CA ALA A 21 -8.34 5.46 -8.53
C ALA A 21 -8.36 4.27 -9.49
N ASP A 22 -7.59 4.37 -10.57
CA ASP A 22 -7.28 3.23 -11.44
C ASP A 22 -6.17 2.34 -10.86
N ILE A 23 -5.23 2.95 -10.12
CA ILE A 23 -4.14 2.25 -9.44
C ILE A 23 -3.98 2.81 -8.03
N ILE A 24 -3.85 1.93 -7.04
CA ILE A 24 -3.69 2.27 -5.63
C ILE A 24 -2.39 1.67 -5.13
N VAL A 25 -1.52 2.54 -4.59
CA VAL A 25 -0.29 2.14 -3.91
C VAL A 25 -0.53 2.16 -2.40
N PHE A 26 -0.47 0.99 -1.78
CA PHE A 26 -0.53 0.85 -0.34
C PHE A 26 0.88 0.71 0.23
N ILE A 27 1.33 1.72 0.96
CA ILE A 27 2.67 1.76 1.56
C ILE A 27 2.59 1.19 2.98
N VAL A 28 3.38 0.15 3.24
CA VAL A 28 3.55 -0.49 4.55
C VAL A 28 4.86 0.00 5.17
N ASP A 29 4.81 0.50 6.39
CA ASP A 29 6.00 0.81 7.17
C ASP A 29 6.45 -0.46 7.92
N VAL A 30 7.40 -1.19 7.34
CA VAL A 30 7.85 -2.48 7.89
C VAL A 30 8.65 -2.32 9.18
N ALA A 31 9.24 -1.14 9.40
CA ALA A 31 9.93 -0.82 10.64
C ALA A 31 8.97 -0.50 11.80
N GLU A 32 7.64 -0.46 11.54
CA GLU A 32 6.59 -0.12 12.51
C GLU A 32 6.79 1.26 13.17
N SER A 33 7.62 2.11 12.57
CA SER A 33 8.00 3.42 13.13
C SER A 33 6.86 4.45 13.12
N CYS A 34 5.79 4.17 12.37
CA CYS A 34 4.53 4.92 12.39
C CYS A 34 3.66 4.63 13.64
N GLY A 35 4.09 3.72 14.52
CA GLY A 35 3.39 3.35 15.74
C GLY A 35 2.30 2.29 15.54
N PHE A 36 2.29 1.60 14.40
CA PHE A 36 1.34 0.53 14.07
C PHE A 36 2.06 -0.74 13.68
N THR A 37 1.59 -1.89 14.20
CA THR A 37 2.15 -3.19 13.82
C THR A 37 1.82 -3.54 12.38
N ILE A 38 2.60 -4.44 11.78
CA ILE A 38 2.35 -4.97 10.42
C ILE A 38 0.92 -5.52 10.29
N GLU A 39 0.39 -6.22 11.31
CA GLU A 39 -0.98 -6.74 11.31
C GLU A 39 -2.03 -5.63 11.37
N GLN A 40 -1.77 -4.56 12.13
CA GLN A 40 -2.68 -3.42 12.19
C GLN A 40 -2.73 -2.70 10.85
N GLN A 41 -1.58 -2.54 10.19
CA GLN A 41 -1.49 -1.99 8.83
C GLN A 41 -2.21 -2.89 7.82
N TYR A 42 -2.09 -4.21 7.93
CA TYR A 42 -2.82 -5.16 7.09
C TYR A 42 -4.33 -5.14 7.34
N SER A 43 -4.76 -5.02 8.59
CA SER A 43 -6.17 -4.87 8.95
C SER A 43 -6.76 -3.61 8.34
N LEU A 44 -6.02 -2.50 8.36
CA LEU A 44 -6.39 -1.27 7.67
C LEU A 44 -6.51 -1.51 6.16
N PHE A 45 -5.51 -2.10 5.51
CA PHE A 45 -5.57 -2.47 4.10
C PHE A 45 -6.83 -3.27 3.78
N LYS A 46 -7.10 -4.37 4.50
CA LYS A 46 -8.29 -5.20 4.29
C LYS A 46 -9.59 -4.43 4.50
N SER A 47 -9.63 -3.50 5.46
CA SER A 47 -10.82 -2.68 5.68
C SER A 47 -11.09 -1.74 4.51
N LEU A 48 -10.05 -1.12 3.93
CA LEU A 48 -10.17 -0.19 2.81
C LEU A 48 -10.44 -0.92 1.50
N ALA A 49 -9.74 -2.03 1.27
CA ALA A 49 -9.83 -2.82 0.03
C ALA A 49 -11.25 -3.31 -0.25
N LYS A 50 -12.07 -3.54 0.78
CA LYS A 50 -13.50 -3.90 0.65
C LYS A 50 -14.35 -2.84 -0.05
N TYR A 51 -13.94 -1.58 0.00
CA TYR A 51 -14.66 -0.47 -0.62
C TYR A 51 -14.09 -0.11 -2.00
N ILE A 52 -13.01 -0.77 -2.41
CA ILE A 52 -12.28 -0.51 -3.64
C ILE A 52 -12.51 -1.69 -4.58
N GLU A 53 -13.62 -1.63 -5.31
CA GLU A 53 -14.05 -2.68 -6.24
C GLU A 53 -13.24 -2.70 -7.54
N ARG A 54 -12.68 -1.55 -7.93
CA ARG A 54 -11.93 -1.36 -9.17
C ARG A 54 -10.51 -0.89 -8.88
N GLY A 55 -9.63 -1.09 -9.86
CA GLY A 55 -8.26 -0.61 -9.82
C GLY A 55 -7.27 -1.59 -9.17
N ASP A 56 -6.07 -1.60 -9.76
CA ASP A 56 -4.96 -2.43 -9.32
C ASP A 56 -4.42 -1.95 -7.98
N LYS A 57 -4.11 -2.90 -7.10
CA LYS A 57 -3.59 -2.62 -5.75
C LYS A 57 -2.14 -3.08 -5.70
N ILE A 58 -1.22 -2.15 -5.58
CA ILE A 58 0.21 -2.42 -5.40
C ILE A 58 0.54 -2.26 -3.92
N ILE A 59 1.09 -3.30 -3.31
CA ILE A 59 1.65 -3.22 -1.97
C ILE A 59 3.14 -2.90 -2.06
N VAL A 60 3.57 -1.93 -1.26
CA VAL A 60 4.97 -1.50 -1.17
C VAL A 60 5.42 -1.55 0.28
N LEU A 61 6.35 -2.45 0.58
CA LEU A 61 7.06 -2.55 1.86
C LEU A 61 8.14 -1.48 1.93
N ASN A 62 7.92 -0.42 2.70
CA ASN A 62 8.85 0.70 2.84
C ASN A 62 9.64 0.64 4.16
N LYS A 63 10.75 1.38 4.19
CA LYS A 63 11.73 1.48 5.30
C LYS A 63 12.42 0.16 5.61
N ILE A 64 12.69 -0.64 4.58
CA ILE A 64 13.44 -1.90 4.71
C ILE A 64 14.85 -1.70 5.31
N ASP A 65 15.41 -0.50 5.21
CA ASP A 65 16.71 -0.14 5.79
C ASP A 65 16.67 0.03 7.32
N LEU A 66 15.48 0.19 7.90
CA LEU A 66 15.26 0.34 9.34
C LEU A 66 14.57 -0.89 9.96
N ALA A 67 13.96 -1.73 9.12
CA ALA A 67 13.26 -2.93 9.56
C ALA A 67 14.24 -4.06 9.87
N LYS A 68 13.86 -4.91 10.83
CA LYS A 68 14.54 -6.18 11.07
C LYS A 68 14.10 -7.21 10.03
N GLU A 69 14.93 -8.23 9.82
CA GLU A 69 14.66 -9.28 8.82
C GLU A 69 13.38 -10.08 9.13
N ASP A 70 13.09 -10.35 10.40
CA ASP A 70 11.85 -10.99 10.84
C ASP A 70 10.61 -10.13 10.54
N GLN A 71 10.71 -8.81 10.64
CA GLN A 71 9.63 -7.90 10.25
C GLN A 71 9.38 -7.94 8.74
N ILE A 72 10.44 -8.00 7.92
CA ILE A 72 10.31 -8.12 6.46
C ILE A 72 9.68 -9.46 6.08
N MET A 73 10.14 -10.57 6.67
CA MET A 73 9.56 -11.90 6.44
C MET A 73 8.08 -11.94 6.82
N LYS A 74 7.73 -11.42 7.99
CA LYS A 74 6.34 -11.31 8.45
C LYS A 74 5.48 -10.46 7.53
N ALA A 75 5.99 -9.34 7.04
CA ALA A 75 5.27 -8.49 6.10
C ALA A 75 5.01 -9.22 4.76
N LYS A 76 5.98 -9.98 4.24
CA LYS A 76 5.80 -10.81 3.04
C LYS A 76 4.79 -11.93 3.24
N GLU A 77 4.82 -12.61 4.39
CA GLU A 77 3.85 -13.65 4.72
C GLU A 77 2.40 -13.08 4.72
N ILE A 78 2.22 -11.89 5.27
CA ILE A 78 0.89 -11.26 5.44
C ILE A 78 0.40 -10.59 4.15
N PHE A 79 1.27 -9.88 3.43
CA PHE A 79 0.91 -9.09 2.26
C PHE A 79 1.19 -9.78 0.91
N GLY A 80 1.91 -10.91 0.91
CA GLY A 80 2.33 -11.67 -0.26
C GLY A 80 3.85 -11.59 -0.52
N GLU A 81 4.39 -12.61 -1.19
CA GLU A 81 5.84 -12.67 -1.50
C GLU A 81 6.26 -11.70 -2.61
N ASP A 82 5.37 -11.42 -3.57
CA ASP A 82 5.64 -10.58 -4.75
C ASP A 82 5.55 -9.06 -4.47
N VAL A 83 5.57 -8.67 -3.19
CA VAL A 83 5.49 -7.27 -2.77
C VAL A 83 6.78 -6.51 -3.10
N LEU A 84 6.62 -5.27 -3.53
CA LEU A 84 7.76 -4.39 -3.81
C LEU A 84 8.37 -3.92 -2.49
N GLN A 85 9.69 -3.81 -2.45
CA GLN A 85 10.43 -3.37 -1.27
C GLN A 85 11.16 -2.07 -1.55
N THR A 86 11.11 -1.11 -0.64
CA THR A 86 11.72 0.21 -0.82
C THR A 86 12.39 0.72 0.45
N SER A 87 13.43 1.52 0.24
CA SER A 87 13.86 2.54 1.18
C SER A 87 13.84 3.89 0.48
N LEU A 88 12.81 4.69 0.75
CA LEU A 88 12.68 6.01 0.10
C LEU A 88 13.85 6.93 0.44
N LEU A 89 14.33 6.91 1.69
CA LEU A 89 15.45 7.74 2.12
C LEU A 89 16.76 7.34 1.44
N LYS A 90 16.96 6.04 1.19
CA LYS A 90 18.13 5.52 0.49
C LYS A 90 17.92 5.42 -1.03
N LYS A 91 16.74 5.81 -1.53
CA LYS A 91 16.31 5.70 -2.94
C LYS A 91 16.38 4.27 -3.50
N VAL A 92 16.26 3.26 -2.65
CA VAL A 92 16.24 1.83 -3.05
C VAL A 92 14.81 1.43 -3.37
N GLY A 93 14.61 0.67 -4.46
CA GLY A 93 13.30 0.12 -4.84
C GLY A 93 12.34 1.12 -5.50
N VAL A 94 12.70 2.41 -5.55
CA VAL A 94 11.84 3.48 -6.08
C VAL A 94 11.59 3.30 -7.57
N LYS A 95 12.65 2.93 -8.32
CA LYS A 95 12.54 2.76 -9.77
C LYS A 95 11.61 1.59 -10.11
N GLU A 96 11.70 0.50 -9.36
CA GLU A 96 10.89 -0.70 -9.52
C GLU A 96 9.41 -0.41 -9.26
N VAL A 97 9.10 0.41 -8.25
CA VAL A 97 7.74 0.90 -8.01
C VAL A 97 7.24 1.74 -9.18
N VAL A 98 8.05 2.70 -9.66
CA VAL A 98 7.67 3.55 -10.81
C VAL A 98 7.48 2.72 -12.08
N ASP A 99 8.39 1.80 -12.38
CA ASP A 99 8.31 0.92 -13.55
C ASP A 99 7.06 0.04 -13.50
N ARG A 100 6.72 -0.50 -12.30
CA ARG A 100 5.49 -1.28 -12.11
C ARG A 100 4.24 -0.42 -12.29
N LEU A 101 4.25 0.83 -11.82
CA LEU A 101 3.13 1.75 -12.02
C LEU A 101 2.96 2.09 -13.50
N LEU A 102 4.05 2.35 -14.22
CA LEU A 102 4.04 2.66 -15.65
C LEU A 102 3.62 1.46 -16.50
N SER A 103 3.94 0.23 -16.10
CA SER A 103 3.50 -0.95 -16.83
C SER A 103 1.99 -1.16 -16.70
N LEU A 104 1.41 -0.91 -15.52
CA LEU A 104 -0.03 -0.98 -15.31
C LEU A 104 -0.77 0.17 -16.00
N SER A 105 -0.26 1.40 -15.92
CA SER A 105 -0.94 2.57 -16.50
C SER A 105 -1.09 2.48 -18.03
N LYS A 106 -0.13 1.86 -18.72
CA LYS A 106 -0.24 1.58 -20.17
C LYS A 106 -1.45 0.70 -20.50
N THR A 107 -1.81 -0.24 -19.63
CA THR A 107 -3.01 -1.08 -19.78
C THR A 107 -4.28 -0.25 -19.72
N TYR A 108 -4.30 0.84 -18.94
CA TYR A 108 -5.45 1.75 -18.83
C TYR A 108 -5.55 2.78 -19.97
N THR A 109 -4.48 2.98 -20.76
CA THR A 109 -4.45 4.01 -21.83
C THR A 109 -4.96 3.48 -23.19
N ILE A 110 -5.33 2.20 -23.29
CA ILE A 110 -5.72 1.54 -24.55
C ILE A 110 -7.25 1.34 -24.68
N ASN A 111 -8.07 1.88 -23.77
CA ASN A 111 -9.53 1.85 -23.87
C ASN A 111 -10.14 3.22 -24.17
#